data_AF-A0A7S0T5W5-F1
#
_entry.id   AF-A0A7S0T5W5-F1
#
_cell.length_a   1.000
_cell.length_b   1.000
_cell.length_c   1.000
_cell.angle_alpha   90.00
_cell.angle_beta   90.00
_cell.angle_gamma   90.00
#
_symmetry.space_group_name_H-M   'P 1'
#
loop_
_entity.id
_entity.type
_entity.pdbx_description
1 polymer ?
#
loop_
_entity_poly.entity_id
_entity_poly.type
_entity_poly.pdbx_seq_one_letter_code
_entity_poly.pdbx_strand_id
1 'polypeptide(L)'
;LNYFLGARAMREGRSSLYPDVDFCQQPQAICASEEHPELKWVAGLFYWMNSLQSYDVNGWNYMNELKAFVDAGMPNPGSDSGFIHAVSGIVNRGCHSPPCGSGP
;
A
#
# COMPACT_ATOMS: atom_id res chain seq x y z
N LEU A 1 9.93 3.02 0.44
CA LEU A 1 9.84 3.95 1.58
C LEU A 1 11.06 4.87 1.70
N ASN A 2 12.28 4.35 1.92
CA ASN A 2 13.49 5.18 2.10
C ASN A 2 13.74 6.20 0.98
N TYR A 3 13.55 5.78 -0.27
CA TYR A 3 13.65 6.69 -1.41
C TYR A 3 12.67 7.86 -1.31
N PHE A 4 11.44 7.67 -0.85
CA PHE A 4 10.41 8.72 -0.90
C PHE A 4 10.33 9.57 0.37
N LEU A 5 10.45 8.94 1.54
CA LEU A 5 10.14 9.57 2.83
C LEU A 5 11.27 9.46 3.86
N GLY A 6 12.38 8.77 3.55
CA GLY A 6 13.45 8.49 4.51
C GLY A 6 14.73 9.28 4.25
N ALA A 7 15.81 8.89 4.95
CA ALA A 7 17.11 9.53 4.85
C ALA A 7 17.66 9.59 3.41
N ARG A 8 17.33 8.63 2.54
CA ARG A 8 17.72 8.71 1.11
C ARG A 8 17.07 9.90 0.39
N ALA A 9 15.80 10.22 0.67
CA ALA A 9 15.15 11.38 0.07
C ALA A 9 15.88 12.68 0.43
N MET A 10 16.23 12.85 1.71
CA MET A 10 16.99 14.00 2.20
C MET A 10 18.39 14.09 1.58
N ARG A 11 19.14 12.97 1.54
CA ARG A 11 20.49 12.92 0.93
C ARG A 11 20.51 13.32 -0.54
N GLU A 12 19.44 13.02 -1.27
CA GLU A 12 19.29 13.38 -2.69
C GLU A 12 18.65 14.76 -2.90
N GLY A 13 18.45 15.55 -1.83
CA GLY A 13 17.93 16.92 -1.91
C GLY A 13 16.42 17.02 -2.13
N ARG A 14 15.67 15.93 -1.90
CA ARG A 14 14.20 15.91 -2.00
C ARG A 14 13.58 16.13 -0.61
N SER A 15 12.36 16.67 -0.60
CA SER A 15 11.58 16.77 0.65
C SER A 15 11.39 15.38 1.26
N SER A 16 11.62 15.26 2.57
CA SER A 16 11.54 14.01 3.31
C SER A 16 10.76 14.23 4.59
N LEU A 17 9.78 13.37 4.85
CA LEU A 17 9.02 13.40 6.10
C LEU A 17 9.83 12.87 7.28
N TYR A 18 10.75 11.93 7.03
CA TYR A 18 11.63 11.30 8.02
C TYR A 18 13.09 11.41 7.55
N PRO A 19 13.67 12.63 7.54
CA PRO A 19 14.98 12.90 6.94
C PRO A 19 16.15 12.17 7.63
N ASP A 20 15.96 11.73 8.85
CA ASP A 20 16.92 11.09 9.75
C ASP A 20 16.75 9.56 9.82
N VAL A 21 15.61 9.02 9.37
CA VAL A 21 15.34 7.58 9.39
C VAL A 21 15.79 6.91 8.09
N ASP A 22 16.86 6.11 8.15
CA ASP A 22 17.26 5.25 7.04
C ASP A 22 16.51 3.91 7.10
N PHE A 23 15.35 3.84 6.45
CA PHE A 23 14.52 2.62 6.43
C PHE A 23 15.20 1.40 5.78
N CYS A 24 16.30 1.59 5.02
CA CYS A 24 17.05 0.47 4.48
C CYS A 24 18.00 -0.13 5.52
N GLN A 25 18.55 0.69 6.42
CA GLN A 25 19.41 0.22 7.51
C GLN A 25 18.62 -0.15 8.77
N GLN A 26 17.49 0.51 9.03
CA GLN A 26 16.66 0.33 10.22
C GLN A 26 15.19 0.08 9.85
N PRO A 27 14.86 -1.03 9.15
CA PRO A 27 13.49 -1.32 8.75
C PRO A 27 12.51 -1.45 9.94
N GLN A 28 13.01 -1.86 11.12
CA GLN A 28 12.24 -1.98 12.35
C GLN A 28 11.71 -0.65 12.89
N ALA A 29 12.28 0.48 12.46
CA ALA A 29 11.83 1.81 12.89
C ALA A 29 10.35 2.05 12.60
N ILE A 30 9.80 1.39 11.57
CA ILE A 30 8.36 1.45 11.24
C ILE A 30 7.48 1.02 12.43
N CYS A 31 7.91 0.01 13.18
CA CYS A 31 7.13 -0.57 14.28
C CYS A 31 7.62 -0.12 15.67
N ALA A 32 8.91 0.22 15.79
CA ALA A 32 9.59 0.40 17.08
C ALA A 32 10.01 1.85 17.37
N SER A 33 9.83 2.79 16.45
CA SER A 33 10.19 4.19 16.70
C SER A 33 9.28 4.81 17.76
N GLU A 34 9.89 5.29 18.84
CA GLU A 34 9.21 6.11 19.85
C GLU A 34 9.14 7.59 19.43
N GLU A 35 10.10 8.05 18.61
CA GLU A 35 10.16 9.42 18.07
C GLU A 35 9.10 9.67 16.99
N HIS A 36 8.81 8.64 16.19
CA HIS A 36 7.82 8.68 15.11
C HIS A 36 6.81 7.52 15.23
N PRO A 37 5.95 7.54 16.26
CA PRO A 37 5.01 6.45 16.54
C PRO A 37 3.94 6.27 15.44
N GLU A 38 3.74 7.27 14.59
CA GLU A 38 2.84 7.24 13.45
C GLU A 38 3.41 6.52 12.23
N LEU A 39 4.71 6.17 12.23
CA LEU A 39 5.38 5.51 11.09
C LEU A 39 4.67 4.24 10.63
N LYS A 40 4.14 3.44 11.56
CA LYS A 40 3.38 2.22 11.23
C LYS A 40 2.16 2.51 10.34
N TRP A 41 1.50 3.64 10.57
CA TRP A 41 0.33 4.06 9.80
C TRP A 41 0.74 4.70 8.47
N VAL A 42 1.76 5.57 8.50
CA VAL A 42 2.26 6.24 7.31
C VAL A 42 2.87 5.24 6.31
N ALA A 43 3.59 4.23 6.79
CA ALA A 43 4.13 3.17 5.94
C ALA A 43 3.01 2.36 5.26
N GLY A 44 1.95 2.01 6.01
CA GLY A 44 0.77 1.33 5.46
C GLY A 44 0.04 2.16 4.41
N LEU A 45 -0.19 3.45 4.70
CA LEU A 45 -0.83 4.37 3.76
C LEU A 45 0.03 4.60 2.51
N PHE A 46 1.36 4.75 2.68
CA PHE A 46 2.30 4.87 1.58
C PHE A 46 2.23 3.65 0.66
N TYR A 47 2.23 2.44 1.22
CA TYR A 47 2.05 1.20 0.46
C TYR A 47 0.72 1.20 -0.29
N TRP A 48 -0.37 1.57 0.38
CA TRP A 48 -1.70 1.62 -0.23
C TRP A 48 -1.75 2.56 -1.43
N MET A 49 -1.25 3.78 -1.29
CA MET A 49 -1.27 4.76 -2.38
C MET A 49 -0.37 4.36 -3.56
N ASN A 50 0.82 3.80 -3.28
CA ASN A 50 1.82 3.54 -4.34
C ASN A 50 1.72 2.16 -4.98
N SER A 51 1.08 1.20 -4.32
CA SER A 51 1.01 -0.19 -4.80
C SER A 51 -0.42 -0.67 -5.05
N LEU A 52 -1.39 -0.25 -4.24
CA LEU A 52 -2.78 -0.67 -4.37
C LEU A 52 -3.59 0.26 -5.25
N GLN A 53 -3.59 1.57 -4.96
CA GLN A 53 -4.34 2.53 -5.75
C GLN A 53 -3.84 2.66 -7.19
N SER A 54 -2.55 2.42 -7.41
CA SER A 54 -1.90 2.39 -8.72
C SER A 54 -2.01 1.03 -9.43
N TYR A 55 -2.64 0.03 -8.81
CA TYR A 55 -2.70 -1.32 -9.37
C TYR A 55 -3.54 -1.34 -10.66
N ASP A 56 -2.89 -1.75 -11.74
CA ASP A 56 -3.46 -1.91 -13.07
C ASP A 56 -2.79 -3.10 -13.76
N VAL A 57 -3.43 -4.27 -13.70
CA VAL A 57 -2.85 -5.53 -14.19
C VAL A 57 -3.94 -6.38 -14.84
N ASN A 58 -3.66 -6.90 -16.04
CA ASN A 58 -4.55 -7.81 -16.79
C ASN A 58 -5.98 -7.28 -16.97
N GLY A 59 -6.13 -5.96 -17.14
CA GLY A 59 -7.43 -5.31 -17.32
C GLY A 59 -8.19 -5.02 -16.01
N TRP A 60 -7.62 -5.38 -14.86
CA TRP A 60 -8.15 -5.02 -13.55
C TRP A 60 -7.44 -3.77 -13.02
N ASN A 61 -8.18 -2.68 -12.88
CA ASN A 61 -7.67 -1.38 -12.41
C ASN A 61 -8.37 -0.98 -11.10
N TYR A 62 -7.60 -0.71 -10.05
CA TYR A 62 -8.14 -0.44 -8.71
C TYR A 62 -9.17 0.70 -8.68
N MET A 63 -8.92 1.80 -9.37
CA MET A 63 -9.78 2.98 -9.31
C MET A 63 -11.12 2.75 -10.02
N ASN A 64 -11.10 2.02 -11.14
CA ASN A 64 -12.33 1.64 -11.84
C ASN A 64 -13.18 0.68 -11.01
N GLU A 65 -12.55 -0.30 -10.38
CA GLU A 65 -13.20 -1.33 -9.57
C GLU A 65 -13.73 -0.75 -8.25
N LEU A 66 -12.97 0.15 -7.62
CA LEU A 66 -13.44 0.91 -6.46
C LEU A 66 -14.66 1.75 -6.82
N LYS A 67 -14.64 2.43 -7.97
CA LYS A 67 -15.79 3.20 -8.44
C LYS A 67 -17.01 2.31 -8.64
N ALA A 68 -16.85 1.16 -9.30
CA ALA A 68 -17.94 0.21 -9.49
C ALA A 68 -18.51 -0.32 -8.15
N PHE A 69 -17.63 -0.63 -7.19
CA PHE A 69 -18.03 -1.06 -5.84
C PHE A 69 -18.84 0.03 -5.11
N VAL A 70 -18.41 1.29 -5.18
CA VAL A 70 -19.11 2.42 -4.55
C VAL A 70 -20.43 2.72 -5.28
N ASP A 71 -20.43 2.73 -6.61
CA ASP A 71 -21.63 2.97 -7.43
C ASP A 71 -22.69 1.86 -7.21
N ALA A 72 -22.27 0.64 -6.87
CA ALA A 72 -23.14 -0.46 -6.45
C ALA A 72 -23.64 -0.35 -4.99
N GLY A 73 -23.32 0.74 -4.29
CA GLY A 73 -23.78 1.01 -2.93
C GLY A 73 -22.93 0.37 -1.82
N MET A 74 -21.68 0.00 -2.11
CA MET A 74 -20.76 -0.65 -1.17
C MET A 74 -21.40 -1.87 -0.51
N PRO A 75 -21.73 -2.92 -1.29
CA PRO A 75 -22.38 -4.11 -0.76
C PRO A 75 -21.58 -4.69 0.42
N ASN A 76 -22.30 -5.27 1.38
CA ASN A 76 -21.67 -5.94 2.52
C ASN A 76 -20.64 -6.97 2.03
N PRO A 77 -19.54 -7.22 2.75
CA PRO A 77 -18.46 -8.07 2.26
C PRO A 77 -18.87 -9.49 1.83
N GLY A 78 -19.91 -10.07 2.44
CA GLY A 78 -20.45 -11.38 2.05
C GLY A 78 -21.32 -11.37 0.79
N SER A 79 -21.58 -10.20 0.22
CA SER A 79 -22.39 -9.96 -0.99
C SER A 79 -21.65 -9.07 -2.00
N ASP A 80 -20.37 -8.82 -1.75
CA ASP A 80 -19.49 -8.10 -2.66
C ASP A 80 -19.28 -8.91 -3.95
N SER A 81 -19.29 -8.23 -5.09
CA SER A 81 -19.11 -8.83 -6.41
C SER A 81 -17.66 -9.24 -6.70
N GLY A 82 -16.74 -9.04 -5.76
CA GLY A 82 -15.36 -9.51 -5.83
C GLY A 82 -14.30 -8.43 -5.57
N PHE A 83 -14.68 -7.16 -5.40
CA PHE A 83 -13.74 -6.07 -5.15
C PHE A 83 -12.93 -6.28 -3.86
N ILE A 84 -13.59 -6.59 -2.74
CA ILE A 84 -12.95 -6.80 -1.43
C ILE A 84 -12.01 -8.03 -1.50
N HIS A 85 -12.46 -9.09 -2.17
CA HIS A 85 -11.63 -10.28 -2.37
C HIS A 85 -10.40 -10.00 -3.23
N ALA A 86 -10.56 -9.26 -4.33
CA ALA A 86 -9.48 -8.83 -5.20
C ALA A 86 -8.46 -7.97 -4.46
N VAL A 87 -8.91 -6.93 -3.74
CA VAL A 87 -8.04 -6.05 -2.94
C VAL A 87 -7.30 -6.83 -1.86
N SER A 88 -7.97 -7.74 -1.15
CA SER A 88 -7.33 -8.64 -0.19
C SER A 88 -6.28 -9.55 -0.85
N GLY A 89 -6.55 -10.05 -2.05
CA GLY A 89 -5.60 -10.79 -2.87
C GLY A 89 -4.37 -9.96 -3.23
N ILE A 90 -4.55 -8.71 -3.66
CA ILE A 90 -3.45 -7.83 -4.04
C ILE A 90 -2.57 -7.52 -2.82
N VAL A 91 -3.16 -7.15 -1.68
CA VAL A 91 -2.40 -6.83 -0.46
C VAL A 91 -1.58 -8.02 0.03
N ASN A 92 -2.17 -9.23 0.04
CA ASN A 92 -1.53 -10.40 0.65
C ASN A 92 -0.67 -11.23 -0.32
N ARG A 93 -0.93 -11.13 -1.63
CA ARG A 93 -0.35 -12.02 -2.65
C ARG A 93 0.09 -11.30 -3.92
N GLY A 94 -0.13 -9.99 -4.04
CA GLY A 94 0.22 -9.21 -5.23
C GLY A 94 -0.66 -9.48 -6.46
N CYS A 95 -1.82 -10.12 -6.29
CA CYS A 95 -2.67 -10.54 -7.40
C CYS A 95 -4.16 -10.52 -7.05
N HIS A 96 -4.99 -10.04 -7.99
CA HIS A 96 -6.44 -9.88 -7.82
C HIS A 96 -7.24 -11.15 -8.15
N SER A 97 -6.71 -12.02 -9.02
CA SER A 97 -7.41 -13.21 -9.54
C SER A 97 -6.68 -14.50 -9.16
N PRO A 98 -7.27 -15.38 -8.35
CA PRO A 98 -6.66 -16.67 -8.02
C PRO A 98 -6.57 -17.60 -9.26
N PRO A 99 -5.59 -18.53 -9.31
CA PRO A 99 -4.56 -18.78 -8.30
C PRO A 99 -3.46 -17.71 -8.36
N CYS A 100 -3.25 -17.02 -7.23
CA CYS A 100 -2.12 -16.12 -7.07
C CYS A 100 -0.92 -16.91 -6.55
N GLY A 101 0.28 -16.62 -7.07
CA GLY A 101 1.52 -17.11 -6.45
C GLY A 101 1.61 -16.68 -4.98
N SER A 102 2.45 -17.33 -4.19
CA SER A 102 2.87 -16.77 -2.91
C SER A 102 3.52 -15.41 -3.16
N GLY A 103 3.09 -14.38 -2.42
CA GLY A 103 3.58 -13.01 -2.59
C GLY A 103 5.11 -12.89 -2.45
N PRO A 104 5.70 -11.77 -2.92
CA PRO A 104 7.13 -11.50 -2.77
C PRO A 104 7.59 -11.37 -1.31
#